data_AF-A0A3M1A122-F1
#
_entry.id   AF-A0A3M1A122-F1
#
_cell.length_a   1.000
_cell.length_b   1.000
_cell.length_c   1.000
_cell.angle_alpha   90.00
_cell.angle_beta   90.00
_cell.angle_gamma   90.00
#
_symmetry.space_group_name_H-M   'P 1'
#
loop_
_entity.id
_entity.type
_entity.pdbx_description
1 polymer ?
#
loop_
_entity_poly.entity_id
_entity_poly.type
_entity_poly.pdbx_seq_one_letter_code
_entity_poly.pdbx_strand_id
1 'polypeptide(L)'
;MNIQKIIYLDKKLPVDEVLKKLNSDYHQEIRLFRQWQGLNPQYFIERAASRDQNSNFAYRLEAYFPDAHFETMIPDFKAKDAKTVFIGTALEYGWDPVPTRDEIAYLYAEFSGRELKSVFKFYGSIRHYNLRSQLMPNLVRCKRVVVLGPEIIPLFEEIYTIFPQRCYVLSNVIERIAGKMEDIETIAALNGIEINQWEDYIRFMEKVAGNKIILSHGTFQLDPIIWPVLINS
;
A
#
# COMPACT_ATOMS: atom_id res chain seq x y z
N MET A 1 13.83 -10.19 3.69
CA MET A 1 13.15 -9.06 3.01
C MET A 1 11.90 -9.57 2.28
N ASN A 2 10.80 -8.81 2.33
CA ASN A 2 9.57 -9.12 1.59
C ASN A 2 9.30 -8.06 0.52
N ILE A 3 8.94 -8.51 -0.68
CA ILE A 3 8.37 -7.69 -1.74
C ILE A 3 7.07 -8.33 -2.20
N GLN A 4 6.21 -7.56 -2.85
CA GLN A 4 4.89 -8.00 -3.24
C GLN A 4 4.44 -7.35 -4.54
N LYS A 5 3.51 -7.99 -5.23
CA LYS A 5 2.87 -7.50 -6.45
C LYS A 5 1.44 -8.01 -6.50
N ILE A 6 0.56 -7.27 -7.19
CA ILE A 6 -0.77 -7.77 -7.57
C ILE A 6 -0.67 -8.40 -8.95
N ILE A 7 -1.19 -9.62 -9.08
CA ILE A 7 -1.38 -10.30 -10.36
C ILE A 7 -2.88 -10.47 -10.61
N TYR A 8 -3.29 -10.39 -11.87
CA TYR A 8 -4.69 -10.47 -12.28
C TYR A 8 -4.91 -11.69 -13.17
N LEU A 9 -5.91 -12.50 -12.84
CA LEU A 9 -6.24 -13.72 -13.57
C LEU A 9 -7.70 -13.68 -14.07
N ASP A 10 -7.91 -14.11 -15.30
CA ASP A 10 -9.24 -14.22 -15.94
C ASP A 10 -10.18 -15.18 -15.19
N LYS A 11 -9.61 -16.19 -14.54
CA LYS A 11 -10.35 -17.21 -13.79
C LYS A 11 -10.04 -17.16 -12.30
N LYS A 12 -11.06 -17.50 -11.51
CA LYS A 12 -10.89 -17.77 -10.08
C LYS A 12 -10.22 -19.11 -9.91
N LEU A 13 -9.00 -19.11 -9.42
CA LEU A 13 -8.23 -20.32 -9.15
C LEU A 13 -7.99 -20.45 -7.63
N PRO A 14 -7.91 -21.68 -7.11
CA PRO A 14 -7.37 -21.93 -5.79
C PRO A 14 -5.92 -21.42 -5.68
N VAL A 15 -5.54 -20.93 -4.50
CA VAL A 15 -4.20 -20.36 -4.23
C VAL A 15 -3.07 -21.33 -4.65
N ASP A 16 -3.21 -22.62 -4.34
CA ASP A 16 -2.23 -23.64 -4.67
C ASP A 16 -2.05 -23.84 -6.18
N GLU A 17 -3.10 -23.60 -6.96
CA GLU A 17 -3.04 -23.71 -8.42
C GLU A 17 -2.34 -22.50 -9.03
N VAL A 18 -2.59 -21.30 -8.48
CA VAL A 18 -1.87 -20.08 -8.88
C VAL A 18 -0.37 -20.24 -8.65
N LEU A 19 0.03 -20.76 -7.48
CA LEU A 19 1.44 -21.02 -7.16
C LEU A 19 2.09 -22.00 -8.16
N LYS A 20 1.40 -23.08 -8.54
CA LYS A 20 1.91 -24.04 -9.54
C LYS A 20 2.10 -23.39 -10.91
N LYS A 21 1.19 -22.50 -11.31
CA LYS A 21 1.21 -21.81 -12.61
C LYS A 21 2.22 -20.66 -12.69
N LEU A 22 2.80 -20.20 -11.57
CA LEU A 22 3.84 -19.15 -11.57
C LEU A 22 5.03 -19.50 -12.47
N ASN A 23 5.43 -20.78 -12.51
CA ASN A 23 6.61 -21.20 -13.26
C ASN A 23 6.35 -21.48 -14.75
N SER A 24 5.09 -21.67 -15.15
CA SER A 24 4.71 -21.95 -16.54
C SER A 24 3.99 -20.75 -17.16
N ASP A 25 2.77 -20.50 -16.73
CA ASP A 25 1.81 -19.62 -17.40
C ASP A 25 2.09 -18.16 -17.03
N TYR A 26 2.56 -17.93 -15.80
CA TYR A 26 2.84 -16.59 -15.26
C TYR A 26 4.33 -16.33 -15.02
N HIS A 27 5.20 -17.00 -15.79
CA HIS A 27 6.65 -16.89 -15.63
C HIS A 27 7.19 -15.44 -15.82
N GLN A 28 6.44 -14.60 -16.54
CA GLN A 28 6.75 -13.18 -16.72
C GLN A 28 6.74 -12.43 -15.37
N GLU A 29 5.84 -12.79 -14.45
CA GLU A 29 5.71 -12.13 -13.14
C GLU A 29 6.94 -12.35 -12.25
N ILE A 30 7.61 -13.48 -12.43
CA ILE A 30 8.82 -13.89 -11.69
C ILE A 30 10.10 -13.73 -12.51
N ARG A 31 10.05 -13.08 -13.68
CA ARG A 31 11.19 -12.94 -14.61
C ARG A 31 12.39 -12.26 -13.96
N LEU A 32 12.13 -11.28 -13.08
CA LEU A 32 13.13 -10.58 -12.30
C LEU A 32 14.08 -11.55 -11.58
N PHE A 33 13.53 -12.56 -10.90
CA PHE A 33 14.34 -13.47 -10.07
C PHE A 33 15.22 -14.39 -10.90
N ARG A 34 14.86 -14.64 -12.16
CA ARG A 34 15.70 -15.41 -13.09
C ARG A 34 16.94 -14.61 -13.54
N GLN A 35 16.86 -13.27 -13.57
CA GLN A 35 18.00 -12.41 -13.89
C GLN A 35 18.98 -12.30 -12.73
N TRP A 36 18.48 -12.49 -11.51
CA TRP A 36 19.22 -12.42 -10.26
C TRP A 36 19.61 -13.84 -9.81
N GLN A 37 20.60 -14.44 -10.49
CA GLN A 37 21.06 -15.81 -10.23
C GLN A 37 21.41 -16.02 -8.75
N GLY A 38 20.80 -17.02 -8.12
CA GLY A 38 21.00 -17.34 -6.70
C GLY A 38 19.88 -16.85 -5.77
N LEU A 39 18.96 -15.99 -6.24
CA LEU A 39 17.73 -15.69 -5.50
C LEU A 39 16.70 -16.80 -5.66
N ASN A 40 16.41 -17.49 -4.56
CA ASN A 40 15.31 -18.45 -4.48
C ASN A 40 14.25 -17.93 -3.49
N PRO A 41 13.30 -17.10 -3.92
CA PRO A 41 12.25 -16.61 -3.03
C PRO A 41 11.33 -17.74 -2.56
N GLN A 42 10.82 -17.58 -1.35
CA GLN A 42 9.62 -18.29 -0.89
C GLN A 42 8.40 -17.47 -1.25
N TYR A 43 7.44 -18.08 -1.93
CA TYR A 43 6.23 -17.40 -2.38
C TYR A 43 5.06 -17.62 -1.42
N PHE A 44 4.34 -16.55 -1.16
CA PHE A 44 3.04 -16.57 -0.50
C PHE A 44 2.03 -15.92 -1.44
N ILE A 45 0.85 -16.54 -1.58
CA ILE A 45 -0.23 -15.99 -2.39
C ILE A 45 -1.47 -15.87 -1.54
N GLU A 46 -2.15 -14.74 -1.70
CA GLU A 46 -3.42 -14.45 -1.07
C GLU A 46 -4.38 -13.87 -2.10
N ARG A 47 -5.66 -14.25 -2.05
CA ARG A 47 -6.66 -13.69 -2.95
C ARG A 47 -7.07 -12.31 -2.47
N ALA A 48 -7.05 -11.33 -3.36
CA ALA A 48 -7.62 -10.02 -3.09
C ALA A 48 -9.14 -10.02 -3.19
N ALA A 49 -9.81 -9.16 -2.41
CA ALA A 49 -11.24 -8.95 -2.58
C ALA A 49 -11.55 -8.22 -3.89
N SER A 50 -10.56 -7.48 -4.41
CA SER A 50 -10.65 -6.66 -5.60
C SER A 50 -10.63 -7.43 -6.92
N ARG A 51 -11.04 -6.72 -7.97
CA ARG A 51 -10.91 -7.09 -9.37
C ARG A 51 -10.30 -5.94 -10.15
N ASP A 52 -9.71 -6.22 -11.31
CA ASP A 52 -9.35 -5.16 -12.26
C ASP A 52 -10.58 -4.65 -13.04
N GLN A 53 -10.35 -3.69 -13.94
CA GLN A 53 -11.39 -3.13 -14.81
C GLN A 53 -12.06 -4.17 -15.73
N ASN A 54 -11.35 -5.25 -16.05
CA ASN A 54 -11.85 -6.36 -16.87
C ASN A 54 -12.54 -7.44 -16.03
N SER A 55 -12.80 -7.17 -14.74
CA SER A 55 -13.35 -8.11 -13.77
C SER A 55 -12.47 -9.35 -13.50
N ASN A 56 -11.18 -9.30 -13.84
CA ASN A 56 -10.21 -10.34 -13.50
C ASN A 56 -10.00 -10.41 -11.99
N PHE A 57 -9.75 -11.61 -11.48
CA PHE A 57 -9.50 -11.87 -10.08
C PHE A 57 -8.09 -11.42 -9.69
N ALA A 58 -7.99 -10.56 -8.69
CA ALA A 58 -6.71 -10.11 -8.17
C ALA A 58 -6.16 -11.08 -7.11
N TYR A 59 -4.84 -11.31 -7.16
CA TYR A 59 -4.10 -12.04 -6.15
C TYR A 59 -2.88 -11.22 -5.75
N ARG A 60 -2.63 -11.15 -4.45
CA ARG A 60 -1.36 -10.67 -3.93
C ARG A 60 -0.36 -11.81 -3.97
N LEU A 61 0.73 -11.59 -4.69
CA LEU A 61 1.91 -12.43 -4.67
C LEU A 61 2.97 -11.74 -3.80
N GLU A 62 3.41 -12.39 -2.75
CA GLU A 62 4.50 -11.97 -1.88
C GLU A 62 5.70 -12.91 -2.07
N ALA A 63 6.89 -12.34 -2.18
CA ALA A 63 8.15 -13.05 -2.29
C ALA A 63 9.05 -12.70 -1.10
N TYR A 64 9.35 -13.71 -0.28
CA TYR A 64 10.28 -13.61 0.84
C TYR A 64 11.67 -14.06 0.44
N PHE A 65 12.65 -13.24 0.78
CA PHE A 65 14.06 -13.51 0.59
C PHE A 65 14.78 -13.52 1.96
N PRO A 66 15.35 -14.65 2.37
CA PRO A 66 16.31 -14.69 3.47
C PRO A 66 17.47 -13.71 3.24
N ASP A 67 17.95 -13.09 4.31
CA ASP A 67 19.03 -12.10 4.21
C ASP A 67 20.33 -12.70 3.66
N ALA A 68 20.60 -13.97 3.99
CA ALA A 68 21.73 -14.74 3.48
C ALA A 68 21.78 -14.82 1.94
N HIS A 69 20.63 -14.74 1.25
CA HIS A 69 20.61 -14.76 -0.21
C HIS A 69 21.31 -13.54 -0.81
N PHE A 70 21.34 -12.40 -0.11
CA PHE A 70 21.99 -11.17 -0.60
C PHE A 70 23.46 -11.08 -0.22
N GLU A 71 23.92 -11.84 0.78
CA GLU A 71 25.32 -11.88 1.21
C GLU A 71 26.20 -12.63 0.21
N THR A 72 25.65 -13.66 -0.44
CA THR A 72 26.39 -14.54 -1.35
C THR A 72 26.29 -14.13 -2.81
N MET A 73 25.53 -13.07 -3.11
CA MET A 73 25.04 -12.80 -4.47
C MET A 73 26.01 -12.07 -5.37
N ILE A 74 26.76 -11.11 -4.80
CA ILE A 74 27.77 -10.36 -5.51
C ILE A 74 29.01 -10.38 -4.61
N PRO A 75 30.03 -11.19 -4.94
CA PRO A 75 31.31 -11.12 -4.27
C PRO A 75 31.78 -9.66 -4.25
N ASP A 76 32.21 -9.18 -3.08
CA ASP A 76 32.67 -7.80 -2.83
C ASP A 76 31.59 -6.70 -2.70
N PHE A 77 30.30 -7.03 -2.80
CA PHE A 77 29.22 -6.09 -2.54
C PHE A 77 28.63 -6.33 -1.14
N LYS A 78 28.45 -5.25 -0.36
CA LYS A 78 27.76 -5.38 0.93
C LYS A 78 26.31 -5.79 0.68
N ALA A 79 25.80 -6.74 1.45
CA ALA A 79 24.42 -7.23 1.32
C ALA A 79 23.38 -6.10 1.33
N LYS A 80 23.62 -5.01 2.08
CA LYS A 80 22.78 -3.81 2.10
C LYS A 80 22.69 -3.11 0.74
N ASP A 81 23.82 -2.98 0.05
CA ASP A 81 23.89 -2.30 -1.24
C ASP A 81 23.26 -3.18 -2.32
N ALA A 82 23.48 -4.51 -2.25
CA ALA A 82 22.84 -5.48 -3.14
C ALA A 82 21.31 -5.47 -3.01
N LYS A 83 20.80 -5.43 -1.77
CA LYS A 83 19.36 -5.25 -1.49
C LYS A 83 18.83 -3.95 -2.10
N THR A 84 19.58 -2.85 -2.00
CA THR A 84 19.15 -1.55 -2.53
C THR A 84 19.04 -1.57 -4.05
N VAL A 85 20.03 -2.13 -4.74
CA VAL A 85 20.00 -2.31 -6.20
C VAL A 85 18.86 -3.23 -6.62
N PHE A 86 18.70 -4.36 -5.94
CA PHE A 86 17.62 -5.30 -6.22
C PHE A 86 16.24 -4.67 -6.06
N ILE A 87 15.99 -3.88 -5.01
CA ILE A 87 14.71 -3.17 -4.84
C ILE A 87 14.46 -2.19 -5.99
N GLY A 88 15.50 -1.47 -6.44
CA GLY A 88 15.39 -0.60 -7.61
C GLY A 88 14.89 -1.35 -8.84
N THR A 89 15.52 -2.48 -9.16
CA THR A 89 15.08 -3.35 -10.27
C THR A 89 13.70 -3.95 -10.00
N ALA A 90 13.38 -4.33 -8.76
CA ALA A 90 12.08 -4.91 -8.41
C ALA A 90 10.92 -3.94 -8.71
N LEU A 91 11.10 -2.66 -8.37
CA LEU A 91 10.12 -1.61 -8.65
C LEU A 91 9.85 -1.46 -10.15
N GLU A 92 10.87 -1.55 -11.01
CA GLU A 92 10.71 -1.52 -12.47
C GLU A 92 9.86 -2.68 -13.01
N TYR A 93 9.84 -3.81 -12.30
CA TYR A 93 9.03 -4.99 -12.63
C TYR A 93 7.66 -4.99 -11.95
N GLY A 94 7.30 -3.89 -11.27
CA GLY A 94 6.04 -3.72 -10.56
C GLY A 94 5.98 -4.41 -9.20
N TRP A 95 7.13 -4.76 -8.61
CA TRP A 95 7.22 -5.29 -7.26
C TRP A 95 7.49 -4.16 -6.25
N ASP A 96 6.70 -4.10 -5.20
CA ASP A 96 6.79 -3.09 -4.14
C ASP A 96 7.28 -3.75 -2.84
N PRO A 97 8.20 -3.15 -2.06
CA PRO A 97 8.50 -3.63 -0.72
C PRO A 97 7.24 -3.73 0.15
N VAL A 98 7.13 -4.79 0.94
CA VAL A 98 6.08 -4.86 1.98
C VAL A 98 6.44 -3.84 3.07
N PRO A 99 5.58 -2.84 3.36
CA PRO A 99 5.87 -1.84 4.37
C PRO A 99 5.80 -2.46 5.77
N THR A 100 6.77 -2.12 6.63
CA THR A 100 6.66 -2.42 8.06
C THR A 100 5.70 -1.43 8.74
N ARG A 101 5.23 -1.74 9.94
CA ARG A 101 4.24 -0.89 10.65
C ARG A 101 4.73 0.54 10.88
N ASP A 102 6.02 0.71 11.12
CA ASP A 102 6.69 2.00 11.32
C ASP A 102 6.94 2.78 10.01
N GLU A 103 6.77 2.13 8.85
CA GLU A 103 6.86 2.74 7.51
C GLU A 103 5.49 3.14 6.94
N ILE A 104 4.41 2.88 7.69
CA ILE A 104 3.04 3.30 7.37
C ILE A 104 2.76 4.62 8.09
N ALA A 105 2.35 5.63 7.32
CA ALA A 105 1.91 6.90 7.85
C ALA A 105 0.43 7.16 7.57
N TYR A 106 -0.14 8.11 8.31
CA TYR A 106 -1.51 8.58 8.14
C TYR A 106 -1.49 10.08 7.90
N LEU A 107 -2.23 10.55 6.90
CA LEU A 107 -2.22 11.95 6.50
C LEU A 107 -3.65 12.43 6.27
N TYR A 108 -4.00 13.50 6.98
CA TYR A 108 -5.16 14.34 6.69
C TYR A 108 -4.67 15.73 6.30
N ALA A 109 -5.21 16.30 5.23
CA ALA A 109 -4.84 17.65 4.82
C ALA A 109 -5.98 18.35 4.06
N GLU A 110 -6.04 19.66 4.20
CA GLU A 110 -6.95 20.52 3.47
C GLU A 110 -6.22 21.81 3.06
N PHE A 111 -6.71 22.44 1.98
CA PHE A 111 -6.30 23.80 1.65
C PHE A 111 -7.21 24.81 2.32
N SER A 112 -6.61 25.70 3.10
CA SER A 112 -7.25 26.89 3.64
C SER A 112 -6.72 28.10 2.87
N GLY A 113 -7.33 28.40 1.72
CA GLY A 113 -6.85 29.44 0.79
C GLY A 113 -5.55 29.01 0.10
N ARG A 114 -4.41 29.59 0.48
CA ARG A 114 -3.08 29.24 -0.06
C ARG A 114 -2.24 28.38 0.88
N GLU A 115 -2.70 28.16 2.10
CA GLU A 115 -1.97 27.40 3.11
C GLU A 115 -2.48 25.96 3.14
N LEU A 116 -1.54 25.00 3.10
CA LEU A 116 -1.84 23.61 3.39
C LEU A 116 -1.91 23.47 4.91
N LYS A 117 -3.07 23.19 5.46
CA LYS A 117 -3.14 22.68 6.83
C LYS A 117 -3.14 21.17 6.74
N SER A 118 -2.34 20.50 7.56
CA SER A 118 -2.28 19.03 7.58
C SER A 118 -1.92 18.49 8.94
N VAL A 119 -2.46 17.32 9.24
CA VAL A 119 -2.08 16.47 10.37
C VAL A 119 -1.51 15.18 9.82
N PHE A 120 -0.35 14.78 10.34
CA PHE A 120 0.39 13.64 9.85
C PHE A 120 0.91 12.81 11.01
N LYS A 121 0.66 11.51 10.96
CA LYS A 121 1.16 10.54 11.95
C LYS A 121 2.21 9.64 11.32
N PHE A 122 3.40 9.65 11.91
CA PHE A 122 4.52 8.80 11.49
C PHE A 122 5.43 8.49 12.69
N TYR A 123 5.99 7.29 12.76
CA TYR A 123 6.72 6.78 13.93
C TYR A 123 5.96 7.01 15.27
N GLY A 124 4.64 6.80 15.27
CA GLY A 124 3.80 6.94 16.45
C GLY A 124 3.50 8.37 16.91
N SER A 125 4.10 9.40 16.30
CA SER A 125 3.88 10.80 16.66
C SER A 125 2.97 11.50 15.66
N ILE A 126 1.99 12.26 16.17
CA ILE A 126 1.14 13.13 15.36
C ILE A 126 1.77 14.52 15.32
N ARG A 127 1.86 15.13 14.13
CA ARG A 127 2.41 16.47 13.90
C ARG A 127 1.53 17.26 12.96
N HIS A 128 1.51 18.58 13.17
CA HIS A 128 0.78 19.53 12.34
C HIS A 128 1.77 20.25 11.41
N TYR A 129 1.36 20.47 10.18
CA TYR A 129 2.14 21.21 9.20
C TYR A 129 1.26 22.22 8.48
N ASN A 130 1.81 23.42 8.28
CA ASN A 130 1.13 24.52 7.58
C ASN A 130 1.68 24.73 6.15
N LEU A 131 2.71 23.96 5.77
CA LEU A 131 3.38 24.05 4.47
C LEU A 131 3.78 22.65 3.98
N ARG A 132 3.62 22.43 2.66
CA ARG A 132 4.06 21.20 1.98
C ARG A 132 5.53 20.88 2.23
N SER A 133 6.40 21.90 2.21
CA SER A 133 7.84 21.76 2.41
C SER A 133 8.24 21.25 3.80
N GLN A 134 7.43 21.52 4.83
CA GLN A 134 7.70 21.03 6.18
C GLN A 134 7.33 19.56 6.37
N LEU A 135 6.28 19.10 5.67
CA LEU A 135 5.83 17.71 5.69
C LEU A 135 6.77 16.78 4.89
N MET A 136 7.34 17.30 3.80
CA MET A 136 8.04 16.50 2.79
C MET A 136 9.19 15.64 3.29
N PRO A 137 10.08 16.14 4.16
CA PRO A 137 11.15 15.31 4.72
C PRO A 137 10.67 14.06 5.45
N ASN A 138 9.47 14.08 6.03
CA ASN A 138 8.89 12.90 6.68
C ASN A 138 8.07 12.07 5.69
N LEU A 139 7.34 12.71 4.77
CA LEU A 139 6.51 12.02 3.79
C LEU A 139 7.33 11.07 2.90
N VAL A 140 8.49 11.50 2.42
CA VAL A 140 9.34 10.69 1.54
C VAL A 140 9.92 9.44 2.21
N ARG A 141 9.95 9.41 3.55
CA ARG A 141 10.44 8.27 4.36
C ARG A 141 9.40 7.18 4.54
N CYS A 142 8.14 7.46 4.21
CA CYS A 142 7.03 6.52 4.38
C CYS A 142 6.88 5.67 3.14
N LYS A 143 6.77 4.35 3.27
CA LYS A 143 6.50 3.47 2.12
C LYS A 143 5.01 3.42 1.77
N ARG A 144 4.14 3.63 2.77
CA ARG A 144 2.70 3.68 2.59
C ARG A 144 2.13 4.87 3.35
N VAL A 145 1.18 5.57 2.74
CA VAL A 145 0.46 6.70 3.35
C VAL A 145 -1.03 6.41 3.26
N VAL A 146 -1.70 6.33 4.39
CA VAL A 146 -3.14 6.21 4.47
C VAL A 146 -3.74 7.61 4.42
N VAL A 147 -4.68 7.80 3.51
CA VAL A 147 -5.41 9.05 3.32
C VAL A 147 -6.90 8.77 3.24
N LEU A 148 -7.74 9.76 3.56
CA LEU A 148 -9.19 9.59 3.52
C LEU A 148 -9.70 9.47 2.09
N GLY A 149 -9.44 10.47 1.26
CA GLY A 149 -9.89 10.50 -0.12
C GLY A 149 -8.80 10.90 -1.11
N PRO A 150 -9.09 10.79 -2.42
CA PRO A 150 -8.14 11.03 -3.50
C PRO A 150 -7.79 12.52 -3.67
N GLU A 151 -8.59 13.43 -3.12
CA GLU A 151 -8.40 14.90 -3.20
C GLU A 151 -7.05 15.37 -2.67
N ILE A 152 -6.40 14.59 -1.80
CA ILE A 152 -5.08 14.91 -1.26
C ILE A 152 -3.94 14.59 -2.23
N ILE A 153 -4.16 13.69 -3.20
CA ILE A 153 -3.11 13.20 -4.10
C ILE A 153 -2.52 14.33 -4.94
N PRO A 154 -3.33 15.16 -5.64
CA PRO A 154 -2.81 16.26 -6.46
C PRO A 154 -1.99 17.28 -5.66
N LEU A 155 -2.23 17.40 -4.34
CA LEU A 155 -1.54 18.38 -3.50
C LEU A 155 -0.05 18.04 -3.35
N PHE A 156 0.30 16.76 -3.45
CA PHE A 156 1.64 16.25 -3.22
C PHE A 156 2.29 15.64 -4.47
N GLU A 157 1.52 15.16 -5.44
CA GLU A 157 2.02 14.55 -6.66
C GLU A 157 2.98 15.46 -7.45
N GLU A 158 2.69 16.78 -7.49
CA GLU A 158 3.51 17.78 -8.16
C GLU A 158 4.98 17.79 -7.68
N ILE A 159 5.18 17.63 -6.37
CA ILE A 159 6.51 17.68 -5.72
C ILE A 159 7.05 16.28 -5.41
N TYR A 160 6.17 15.28 -5.44
CA TYR A 160 6.48 13.92 -5.06
C TYR A 160 5.69 12.95 -5.94
N THR A 161 6.18 12.73 -7.15
CA THR A 161 5.47 12.04 -8.25
C THR A 161 5.07 10.60 -7.94
N ILE A 162 5.75 9.93 -7.02
CA ILE A 162 5.39 8.57 -6.59
C ILE A 162 4.35 8.53 -5.45
N PHE A 163 3.91 9.70 -4.95
CA PHE A 163 2.91 9.79 -3.88
C PHE A 163 1.62 9.01 -4.17
N PRO A 164 1.00 9.09 -5.38
CA PRO A 164 -0.21 8.33 -5.67
C PRO A 164 0.00 6.82 -5.48
N GLN A 165 1.15 6.30 -5.89
CA GLN A 165 1.51 4.88 -5.78
C GLN A 165 1.73 4.42 -4.34
N ARG A 166 1.95 5.37 -3.41
CA ARG A 166 2.09 5.14 -1.97
C ARG A 166 0.78 5.32 -1.20
N CYS A 167 -0.29 5.80 -1.82
CA CYS A 167 -1.52 6.14 -1.11
C CYS A 167 -2.49 4.97 -0.97
N TYR A 168 -2.73 4.51 0.26
CA TYR A 168 -3.93 3.75 0.59
C TYR A 168 -5.08 4.77 0.77
N VAL A 169 -5.92 4.89 -0.26
CA VAL A 169 -7.06 5.83 -0.26
C VAL A 169 -8.27 5.14 0.33
N LEU A 170 -8.61 5.48 1.58
CA LEU A 170 -9.63 4.78 2.36
C LEU A 170 -10.99 4.79 1.66
N SER A 171 -11.41 5.93 1.10
CA SER A 171 -12.69 6.05 0.38
C SER A 171 -12.79 5.09 -0.79
N ASN A 172 -11.75 5.02 -1.63
CA ASN A 172 -11.70 4.12 -2.78
C ASN A 172 -11.77 2.64 -2.34
N VAL A 173 -11.14 2.29 -1.21
CA VAL A 173 -11.21 0.92 -0.69
C VAL A 173 -12.62 0.62 -0.17
N ILE A 174 -13.25 1.55 0.55
CA ILE A 174 -14.63 1.41 1.02
C ILE A 174 -15.59 1.26 -0.16
N GLU A 175 -15.54 2.15 -1.14
CA GLU A 175 -16.40 2.10 -2.32
C GLU A 175 -16.22 0.80 -3.11
N ARG A 176 -14.98 0.34 -3.26
CA ARG A 176 -14.71 -0.94 -3.95
C ARG A 176 -15.33 -2.14 -3.23
N ILE A 177 -15.34 -2.14 -1.91
CA ILE A 177 -15.76 -3.31 -1.10
C ILE A 177 -17.26 -3.26 -0.76
N ALA A 178 -17.78 -2.08 -0.42
CA ALA A 178 -19.15 -1.86 0.03
C ALA A 178 -20.06 -1.22 -1.04
N GLY A 179 -19.49 -0.77 -2.17
CA GLY A 179 -20.22 -0.15 -3.29
C GLY A 179 -20.53 1.34 -3.11
N LYS A 180 -20.57 1.84 -1.87
CA LYS A 180 -20.80 3.25 -1.56
C LYS A 180 -20.11 3.66 -0.27
N MET A 181 -19.64 4.89 -0.22
CA MET A 181 -19.16 5.53 0.99
C MET A 181 -20.23 6.50 1.53
N GLU A 182 -20.47 6.44 2.84
CA GLU A 182 -21.27 7.42 3.57
C GLU A 182 -20.38 8.60 4.00
N ASP A 183 -21.00 9.66 4.51
CA ASP A 183 -20.30 10.80 5.09
C ASP A 183 -19.27 10.36 6.16
N ILE A 184 -18.10 11.00 6.18
CA ILE A 184 -16.95 10.53 6.99
C ILE A 184 -17.22 10.61 8.49
N GLU A 185 -17.91 11.66 8.94
CA GLU A 185 -18.33 11.84 10.32
C GLU A 185 -19.33 10.76 10.73
N THR A 186 -20.27 10.43 9.83
CA THR A 186 -21.22 9.33 10.05
C THR A 186 -20.49 7.98 10.19
N ILE A 187 -19.57 7.67 9.28
CA ILE A 187 -18.79 6.43 9.34
C ILE A 187 -17.93 6.39 10.61
N ALA A 188 -17.28 7.49 10.96
CA ALA A 188 -16.46 7.56 12.16
C ALA A 188 -17.29 7.28 13.42
N ALA A 189 -18.48 7.88 13.54
CA ALA A 189 -19.38 7.67 14.66
C ALA A 189 -19.86 6.20 14.74
N LEU A 190 -20.23 5.58 13.61
CA LEU A 190 -20.57 4.15 13.55
C LEU A 190 -19.41 3.24 13.98
N ASN A 191 -18.18 3.69 13.78
CA ASN A 191 -16.97 3.01 14.22
C ASN A 191 -16.48 3.54 15.58
N GLY A 192 -17.31 4.22 16.36
CA GLY A 192 -17.02 4.65 17.74
C GLY A 192 -15.94 5.71 17.85
N ILE A 193 -15.82 6.60 16.87
CA ILE A 193 -14.94 7.77 16.89
C ILE A 193 -15.77 9.01 16.55
N GLU A 194 -15.82 9.97 17.48
CA GLU A 194 -16.38 11.29 17.20
C GLU A 194 -15.27 12.20 16.68
N ILE A 195 -15.49 12.82 15.53
CA ILE A 195 -14.53 13.74 14.91
C ILE A 195 -14.79 15.14 15.45
N ASN A 196 -13.89 15.61 16.32
CA ASN A 196 -13.96 16.95 16.91
C ASN A 196 -12.73 17.81 16.56
N GLN A 197 -11.61 17.18 16.24
CA GLN A 197 -10.37 17.82 15.79
C GLN A 197 -9.69 16.99 14.70
N TRP A 198 -8.64 17.55 14.09
CA TRP A 198 -8.02 16.95 12.91
C TRP A 198 -7.31 15.63 13.22
N GLU A 199 -6.80 15.48 14.44
CA GLU A 199 -6.19 14.26 14.95
C GLU A 199 -7.19 13.10 15.06
N ASP A 200 -8.49 13.39 15.15
CA ASP A 200 -9.51 12.34 15.19
C ASP A 200 -9.68 11.67 13.82
N TYR A 201 -9.45 12.38 12.71
CA TYR A 201 -9.36 11.75 11.39
C TYR A 201 -8.21 10.74 11.29
N ILE A 202 -7.06 11.06 11.89
CA ILE A 202 -5.92 10.13 11.97
C ILE A 202 -6.30 8.88 12.77
N ARG A 203 -6.91 9.07 13.94
CA ARG A 203 -7.36 7.96 14.80
C ARG A 203 -8.40 7.10 14.08
N PHE A 204 -9.29 7.73 13.33
CA PHE A 204 -10.27 7.02 12.51
C PHE A 204 -9.60 6.16 11.45
N MET A 205 -8.74 6.76 10.61
CA MET A 205 -8.01 6.02 9.57
C MET A 205 -7.18 4.87 10.15
N GLU A 206 -6.47 5.09 11.25
CA GLU A 206 -5.69 4.05 11.93
C GLU A 206 -6.56 2.89 12.45
N LYS A 207 -7.76 3.20 12.94
CA LYS A 207 -8.70 2.17 13.41
C LYS A 207 -9.20 1.30 12.26
N VAL A 208 -9.60 1.91 11.15
CA VAL A 208 -10.36 1.18 10.11
C VAL A 208 -9.50 0.67 8.96
N ALA A 209 -8.39 1.33 8.61
CA ALA A 209 -7.60 0.93 7.45
C ALA A 209 -7.05 -0.51 7.62
N GLY A 210 -7.28 -1.37 6.63
CA GLY A 210 -6.94 -2.80 6.69
C GLY A 210 -7.71 -3.64 7.72
N ASN A 211 -8.71 -3.08 8.40
CA ASN A 211 -9.50 -3.75 9.42
C ASN A 211 -10.98 -3.84 8.99
N LYS A 212 -11.82 -4.37 9.88
CA LYS A 212 -13.28 -4.31 9.70
C LYS A 212 -13.78 -2.88 9.86
N ILE A 213 -14.67 -2.47 8.97
CA ILE A 213 -15.39 -1.20 9.04
C ILE A 213 -16.90 -1.46 9.18
N ILE A 214 -17.55 -0.69 10.04
CA ILE A 214 -19.01 -0.69 10.20
C ILE A 214 -19.58 0.46 9.38
N LEU A 215 -20.53 0.13 8.50
CA LEU A 215 -21.33 1.07 7.72
C LEU A 215 -22.81 0.85 8.05
N SER A 216 -23.70 1.77 7.67
CA SER A 216 -25.13 1.66 7.99
C SER A 216 -25.80 0.40 7.44
N HIS A 217 -25.22 -0.17 6.39
CA HIS A 217 -25.76 -1.29 5.64
C HIS A 217 -24.96 -2.59 5.83
N GLY A 218 -23.98 -2.62 6.73
CA GLY A 218 -23.26 -3.85 7.05
C GLY A 218 -21.87 -3.64 7.65
N THR A 219 -21.19 -4.76 7.91
CA THR A 219 -19.79 -4.79 8.35
C THR A 219 -18.94 -5.42 7.26
N PHE A 220 -17.88 -4.73 6.86
CA PHE A 220 -17.04 -5.11 5.73
C PHE A 220 -15.58 -5.23 6.18
N GLN A 221 -14.85 -6.18 5.61
CA GLN A 221 -13.41 -6.31 5.82
C GLN A 221 -12.68 -5.49 4.75
N LEU A 222 -11.91 -4.49 5.15
CA LEU A 222 -11.12 -3.70 4.21
C LEU A 222 -9.85 -4.45 3.76
N ASP A 223 -9.37 -4.12 2.56
CA ASP A 223 -8.11 -4.64 2.04
C ASP A 223 -6.94 -4.25 2.98
N PRO A 224 -5.99 -5.13 3.29
CA PRO A 224 -4.90 -4.81 4.21
C PRO A 224 -4.06 -3.60 3.76
N ILE A 225 -3.71 -2.71 4.69
CA ILE A 225 -2.88 -1.51 4.42
C ILE A 225 -1.55 -1.87 3.78
N ILE A 226 -1.01 -3.03 4.16
CA ILE A 226 0.30 -3.49 3.68
C ILE A 226 0.25 -3.89 2.21
N TRP A 227 -0.90 -4.12 1.59
CA TRP A 227 -0.96 -4.55 0.19
C TRP A 227 -0.49 -3.45 -0.77
N PRO A 228 -0.11 -3.81 -2.01
CA PRO A 228 0.15 -2.82 -3.04
C PRO A 228 -1.10 -2.00 -3.31
N VAL A 229 -0.94 -0.71 -3.60
CA VAL A 229 -2.06 0.13 -4.01
C VAL A 229 -2.57 -0.38 -5.33
N LEU A 230 -3.83 -0.79 -5.35
CA LEU A 230 -4.53 -1.18 -6.55
C LEU A 230 -4.78 0.10 -7.35
N ILE A 231 -3.94 0.35 -8.35
CA ILE A 231 -4.18 1.41 -9.31
C ILE A 231 -5.35 0.93 -10.16
N ASN A 232 -6.45 1.69 -10.16
CA ASN A 232 -7.50 1.53 -11.15
C ASN A 232 -6.92 1.99 -12.51
N SER A 233 -6.09 1.16 -13.11
CA SER A 233 -5.50 1.38 -14.44
C SER A 233 -6.44 0.86 -15.52
#